data_AF-U7V8I9-F1
#
_entry.id   AF-U7V8I9-F1
#
_cell.length_a   1.000
_cell.length_b   1.000
_cell.length_c   1.000
_cell.angle_alpha   90.00
_cell.angle_beta   90.00
_cell.angle_gamma   90.00
#
_symmetry.space_group_name_H-M   'P 1'
#
loop_
_entity.id
_entity.type
_entity.pdbx_description
1 polymer ?
#
loop_
_entity_poly.entity_id
_entity_poly.type
_entity_poly.pdbx_seq_one_letter_code
_entity_poly.pdbx_strand_id
1 'polypeptide(L)'
;MTTAPPVQNPTPNTTVAGKIALAALALTVVGWLIYIEFTGGLDFNVYRLGAMTIFDNEGMHKDLYARDLLDYGALKLPFTYPPFAALLFMPFAFLPFGVGVGIMYTISIGVAWWMATLIYDYATSRGYHVPFQDKLGRYGTIAVLTFIIILSGPWRRGLALVQVNPIILILVLADFLRPAKRIPRGALIGIAGGIKLTPLAFGLIL
;
A
#
# COMPACT_ATOMS: atom_id res chain seq x y z
N MET A 1 -30.89 15.66 -44.27
CA MET A 1 -29.69 15.49 -43.42
C MET A 1 -30.16 15.36 -41.98
N THR A 2 -30.28 14.14 -41.48
CA THR A 2 -30.66 13.84 -40.10
C THR A 2 -29.42 13.90 -39.23
N THR A 3 -29.34 14.90 -38.34
CA THR A 3 -28.26 15.01 -37.37
C THR A 3 -28.33 13.84 -36.39
N ALA A 4 -27.25 13.08 -36.26
CA ALA A 4 -27.14 12.03 -35.26
C ALA A 4 -27.43 12.61 -33.85
N PRO A 5 -28.15 11.89 -32.98
CA PRO A 5 -28.41 12.37 -31.63
C PRO A 5 -27.08 12.58 -30.88
N PRO A 6 -27.00 13.61 -30.02
CA PRO A 6 -25.79 13.87 -29.26
C PRO A 6 -25.48 12.68 -28.35
N VAL A 7 -24.23 12.22 -28.39
CA VAL A 7 -23.72 11.21 -27.45
C VAL A 7 -23.82 11.79 -26.05
N GLN A 8 -24.79 11.32 -25.25
CA GLN A 8 -24.86 11.64 -23.84
C GLN A 8 -23.63 11.04 -23.16
N ASN A 9 -22.65 11.89 -22.85
CA ASN A 9 -21.59 11.52 -21.93
C ASN A 9 -22.27 11.24 -20.57
N PRO A 10 -22.23 10.02 -20.03
CA PRO A 10 -22.84 9.74 -18.74
C PRO A 10 -22.16 10.64 -17.71
N THR A 11 -22.93 11.53 -17.10
CA THR A 11 -22.48 12.28 -15.91
C THR A 11 -21.99 11.26 -14.88
N PRO A 12 -20.78 11.41 -14.31
CA PRO A 12 -20.21 10.44 -13.38
C PRO A 12 -20.87 10.60 -12.00
N ASN A 13 -22.20 10.46 -11.94
CA ASN A 13 -22.95 10.58 -10.71
C ASN A 13 -22.92 9.23 -10.01
N THR A 14 -22.08 9.14 -8.97
CA THR A 14 -22.11 8.04 -8.02
C THR A 14 -23.54 7.88 -7.51
N THR A 15 -24.13 6.70 -7.74
CA THR A 15 -25.50 6.40 -7.33
C THR A 15 -25.63 6.44 -5.81
N VAL A 16 -26.85 6.44 -5.27
CA VAL A 16 -27.06 6.34 -3.81
C VAL A 16 -26.36 5.10 -3.25
N ALA A 17 -26.47 3.95 -3.93
CA ALA A 17 -25.77 2.74 -3.52
C ALA A 17 -24.24 2.89 -3.58
N GLY A 18 -23.70 3.59 -4.58
CA GLY A 18 -22.27 3.90 -4.65
C GLY A 18 -21.78 4.83 -3.54
N LYS A 19 -22.60 5.82 -3.15
CA LYS A 19 -22.30 6.69 -1.99
C LYS A 19 -22.27 5.89 -0.69
N ILE A 20 -23.20 4.95 -0.53
CA ILE A 20 -23.20 4.02 0.63
C ILE A 20 -21.94 3.16 0.63
N ALA A 21 -21.53 2.62 -0.52
CA ALA A 21 -20.30 1.84 -0.63
C ALA A 21 -19.05 2.65 -0.26
N LEU A 22 -18.94 3.89 -0.73
CA LEU A 22 -17.86 4.81 -0.35
C LEU A 22 -17.86 5.12 1.15
N ALA A 23 -19.03 5.40 1.73
CA ALA A 23 -19.16 5.66 3.15
C ALA A 23 -18.77 4.43 3.98
N ALA A 24 -19.21 3.23 3.59
CA ALA A 24 -18.84 1.98 4.25
C ALA A 24 -17.33 1.70 4.17
N LEU A 25 -16.70 1.95 3.02
CA LEU A 25 -15.25 1.85 2.87
C LEU A 25 -14.55 2.86 3.79
N ALA A 26 -14.96 4.13 3.77
CA ALA A 26 -14.36 5.18 4.59
C ALA A 26 -14.47 4.88 6.10
N LEU A 27 -15.65 4.46 6.57
CA LEU A 27 -15.86 4.07 7.95
C LEU A 27 -14.99 2.87 8.34
N THR A 28 -14.85 1.88 7.45
CA THR A 28 -13.98 0.73 7.70
C THR A 28 -12.51 1.14 7.78
N VAL A 29 -12.05 1.96 6.83
CA VAL A 29 -10.67 2.46 6.77
C VAL A 29 -10.33 3.28 8.02
N VAL A 30 -11.21 4.21 8.42
CA VAL A 30 -11.00 5.03 9.62
C VAL A 30 -11.07 4.19 10.88
N GLY A 31 -12.08 3.34 11.04
CA GLY A 31 -12.22 2.48 12.22
C GLY A 31 -11.04 1.53 12.38
N TRP A 32 -10.52 1.00 11.28
CA TRP A 32 -9.36 0.11 11.30
C TRP A 32 -8.05 0.88 11.54
N LEU A 33 -7.89 2.09 11.01
CA LEU A 33 -6.75 2.95 11.36
C LEU A 33 -6.72 3.21 12.87
N ILE A 34 -7.85 3.64 13.44
CA ILE A 34 -7.98 3.87 14.88
C ILE A 34 -7.59 2.60 15.65
N TYR A 35 -8.07 1.43 15.23
CA TYR A 35 -7.70 0.16 15.86
C TYR A 35 -6.18 -0.12 15.78
N ILE A 36 -5.56 0.02 14.59
CA ILE A 36 -4.15 -0.29 14.36
C ILE A 36 -3.22 0.68 15.10
N GLU A 37 -3.58 1.95 15.26
CA GLU A 37 -2.82 2.93 16.05
C GLU A 37 -2.53 2.44 17.48
N PHE A 38 -3.43 1.63 18.05
CA PHE A 38 -3.26 1.10 19.41
C PHE A 38 -2.79 -0.36 19.46
N THR A 39 -2.94 -1.14 18.39
CA THR A 39 -2.73 -2.60 18.45
C THR A 39 -1.76 -3.16 17.41
N GLY A 40 -1.28 -2.34 16.47
CA GLY A 40 -0.59 -2.82 15.27
C GLY A 40 0.73 -2.11 14.97
N GLY A 41 1.16 -2.22 13.71
CA GLY A 41 2.35 -1.52 13.22
C GLY A 41 3.69 -2.14 13.61
N LEU A 42 3.70 -3.41 14.05
CA LEU A 42 4.94 -4.09 14.46
C LEU A 42 6.01 -4.08 13.37
N ASP A 43 5.65 -4.34 12.12
CA ASP A 43 6.62 -4.38 11.03
C ASP A 43 7.16 -2.97 10.75
N PHE A 44 6.29 -1.97 10.63
CA PHE A 44 6.68 -0.57 10.53
C PHE A 44 7.63 -0.14 11.66
N ASN A 45 7.35 -0.57 12.90
CA ASN A 45 8.19 -0.22 14.05
C ASN A 45 9.59 -0.83 13.94
N VAL A 46 9.72 -2.05 13.41
CA VAL A 46 11.05 -2.64 13.15
C VAL A 46 11.84 -1.79 12.15
N TYR A 47 11.21 -1.29 11.08
CA TYR A 47 11.88 -0.36 10.15
C TYR A 47 12.28 0.96 10.82
N ARG A 48 11.36 1.55 11.61
CA ARG A 48 11.59 2.82 12.33
C ARG A 48 12.71 2.70 13.36
N LEU A 49 12.71 1.64 14.19
CA LEU A 49 13.77 1.39 15.16
C LEU A 49 15.10 1.08 14.48
N GLY A 50 15.09 0.31 13.39
CA GLY A 50 16.30 0.09 12.59
C GLY A 50 16.91 1.41 12.12
N ALA A 51 16.08 2.36 11.68
CA ALA A 51 16.54 3.69 11.33
C ALA A 51 17.13 4.47 12.51
N MET A 52 16.56 4.34 13.72
CA MET A 52 17.07 5.00 14.93
C MET A 52 18.47 4.53 15.34
N THR A 53 18.85 3.29 15.04
CA THR A 53 20.19 2.76 15.33
C THR A 53 21.31 3.47 14.55
N ILE A 54 20.98 4.23 13.50
CA ILE A 54 21.99 4.91 12.67
C ILE A 54 22.61 6.11 13.38
N PHE A 55 21.90 6.73 14.33
CA PHE A 55 22.30 7.99 14.96
C PHE A 55 21.97 8.05 16.46
N ASP A 56 21.80 6.89 17.09
CA ASP A 56 21.57 6.70 18.54
C ASP A 56 20.46 7.60 19.13
N ASN A 57 19.33 7.73 18.43
CA ASN A 57 18.23 8.60 18.84
C ASN A 57 17.30 7.94 19.87
N GLU A 58 16.63 8.76 20.69
CA GLU A 58 15.62 8.33 21.69
C GLU A 58 16.08 7.20 22.63
N GLY A 59 17.40 7.14 22.94
CA GLY A 59 17.97 6.09 23.80
C GLY A 59 18.17 4.74 23.11
N MET A 60 18.09 4.70 21.77
CA MET A 60 18.39 3.53 20.97
C MET A 60 19.91 3.31 20.89
N HIS A 61 20.45 2.47 21.77
CA HIS A 61 21.87 2.09 21.79
C HIS A 61 22.13 0.67 21.27
N LYS A 62 21.15 0.09 20.57
CA LYS A 62 21.23 -1.27 20.03
C LYS A 62 21.87 -1.24 18.64
N ASP A 63 22.63 -2.29 18.33
CA ASP A 63 23.06 -2.56 16.96
C ASP A 63 21.86 -2.78 16.04
N LEU A 64 21.97 -2.38 14.77
CA LEU A 64 20.92 -2.56 13.76
C LEU A 64 20.36 -3.98 13.72
N TYR A 65 21.23 -4.98 13.85
CA TYR A 65 20.88 -6.40 13.77
C TYR A 65 20.76 -7.08 15.15
N ALA A 66 20.54 -6.31 16.22
CA ALA A 66 20.25 -6.86 17.53
C ALA A 66 19.04 -7.81 17.47
N ARG A 67 19.16 -8.96 18.15
CA ARG A 67 18.12 -10.02 18.13
C ARG A 67 16.78 -9.54 18.70
N ASP A 68 16.82 -8.56 19.56
CA ASP A 68 15.69 -8.02 20.30
C ASP A 68 15.52 -6.52 20.04
N LEU A 69 15.81 -6.07 18.81
CA LEU A 69 15.70 -4.66 18.43
C LEU A 69 14.37 -4.05 18.90
N LEU A 70 13.25 -4.69 18.53
CA LEU A 70 11.93 -4.39 19.06
C LEU A 70 11.55 -5.43 20.13
N ASP A 71 11.33 -4.96 21.36
CA ASP A 71 10.79 -5.75 22.46
C ASP A 71 9.29 -5.50 22.60
N TYR A 72 8.48 -6.55 22.41
CA TYR A 72 7.02 -6.50 22.47
C TYR A 72 6.50 -7.67 23.33
N GLY A 73 6.75 -7.58 24.64
CA GLY A 73 6.37 -8.60 25.61
C GLY A 73 7.21 -9.87 25.46
N ALA A 74 6.57 -10.99 25.13
CA ALA A 74 7.30 -12.24 24.87
C ALA A 74 7.94 -12.27 23.47
N LEU A 75 7.55 -11.35 22.58
CA LEU A 75 8.04 -11.29 21.21
C LEU A 75 9.23 -10.33 21.12
N LYS A 76 10.35 -10.85 20.64
CA LYS A 76 11.56 -10.09 20.34
C LYS A 76 11.79 -10.13 18.84
N LEU A 77 11.73 -8.98 18.18
CA LEU A 77 11.79 -8.88 16.72
C LEU A 77 13.11 -8.23 16.28
N PRO A 78 13.96 -8.95 15.53
CA PRO A 78 15.16 -8.38 14.93
C PRO A 78 14.83 -7.60 13.65
N PHE A 79 15.73 -6.71 13.26
CA PHE A 79 15.75 -6.17 11.90
C PHE A 79 16.25 -7.25 10.94
N THR A 80 15.43 -7.64 9.95
CA THR A 80 15.78 -8.69 8.96
C THR A 80 15.87 -8.14 7.54
N TYR A 81 15.90 -6.81 7.42
CA TYR A 81 15.89 -6.11 6.14
C TYR A 81 17.32 -5.67 5.75
N PRO A 82 17.56 -5.33 4.48
CA PRO A 82 18.85 -4.78 4.07
C PRO A 82 19.09 -3.40 4.74
N PRO A 83 20.36 -3.00 4.97
CA PRO A 83 20.67 -1.72 5.63
C PRO A 83 20.07 -0.50 4.91
N PHE A 84 19.92 -0.57 3.59
CA PHE A 84 19.28 0.48 2.78
C PHE A 84 17.85 0.81 3.26
N ALA A 85 17.12 -0.18 3.77
CA ALA A 85 15.80 0.06 4.33
C ALA A 85 15.83 0.95 5.58
N ALA A 86 16.83 0.79 6.46
CA ALA A 86 16.98 1.63 7.65
C ALA A 86 17.24 3.09 7.24
N LEU A 87 18.06 3.32 6.21
CA LEU A 87 18.31 4.66 5.66
C LEU A 87 17.04 5.29 5.07
N LEU A 88 16.23 4.52 4.33
CA LEU A 88 14.98 5.03 3.75
C LEU A 88 13.92 5.37 4.80
N PHE A 89 13.90 4.65 5.91
CA PHE A 89 12.97 4.90 7.02
C PHE A 89 13.46 5.96 8.01
N MET A 90 14.65 6.54 7.79
CA MET A 90 15.20 7.62 8.61
C MET A 90 14.22 8.78 8.86
N PRO A 91 13.46 9.30 7.87
CA PRO A 91 12.49 10.37 8.14
C PRO A 91 11.44 9.99 9.19
N PHE A 92 11.01 8.72 9.23
CA PHE A 92 10.03 8.23 10.20
C PHE A 92 10.58 8.11 11.62
N ALA A 93 11.89 8.02 11.79
CA ALA A 93 12.53 8.01 13.10
C ALA A 93 12.39 9.36 13.82
N PHE A 94 12.13 10.45 13.10
CA PHE A 94 11.88 11.78 13.68
C PHE A 94 10.39 12.10 13.86
N LEU A 95 9.50 11.21 13.40
CA LEU A 95 8.06 11.39 13.55
C LEU A 95 7.54 10.61 14.77
N PRO A 96 6.49 11.11 15.43
CA PRO A 96 5.73 10.29 16.38
C PRO A 96 5.25 9.01 15.70
N PHE A 97 5.29 7.89 16.43
CA PHE A 97 4.97 6.57 15.87
C PHE A 97 3.64 6.53 15.12
N GLY A 98 2.57 7.09 15.72
CA GLY A 98 1.25 7.11 15.10
C GLY A 98 1.18 7.96 13.82
N VAL A 99 1.93 9.06 13.73
CA VAL A 99 2.01 9.83 12.47
C VAL A 99 2.61 8.97 11.36
N GLY A 100 3.65 8.21 11.67
CA GLY A 100 4.24 7.25 10.74
C GLY A 100 3.28 6.13 10.32
N VAL A 101 2.51 5.59 11.28
CA VAL A 101 1.45 4.60 11.01
C VAL A 101 0.41 5.17 10.06
N GLY A 102 -0.14 6.36 10.36
CA GLY A 102 -1.11 7.05 9.51
C GLY A 102 -0.60 7.24 8.08
N ILE A 103 0.62 7.73 7.88
CA ILE A 103 1.22 7.93 6.54
C ILE A 103 1.29 6.61 5.77
N MET A 104 1.89 5.58 6.37
CA MET A 104 2.10 4.28 5.72
C MET A 104 0.77 3.56 5.44
N TYR A 105 -0.17 3.66 6.36
CA TYR A 105 -1.52 3.13 6.20
C TYR A 105 -2.25 3.84 5.06
N THR A 106 -2.24 5.17 5.01
CA THR A 106 -2.83 5.95 3.91
C THR A 106 -2.22 5.58 2.56
N ILE A 107 -0.90 5.41 2.48
CA ILE A 107 -0.24 4.91 1.27
C ILE A 107 -0.82 3.56 0.89
N SER A 108 -0.89 2.60 1.81
CA SER A 108 -1.43 1.26 1.55
C SER A 108 -2.87 1.30 1.01
N ILE A 109 -3.75 2.11 1.60
CA ILE A 109 -5.13 2.28 1.12
C ILE A 109 -5.16 2.95 -0.25
N GLY A 110 -4.32 3.95 -0.49
CA GLY A 110 -4.19 4.61 -1.77
C GLY A 110 -3.75 3.66 -2.89
N VAL A 111 -2.80 2.76 -2.61
CA VAL A 111 -2.39 1.72 -3.58
C VAL A 111 -3.53 0.75 -3.85
N ALA A 112 -4.26 0.31 -2.82
CA ALA A 112 -5.42 -0.58 -3.02
C ALA A 112 -6.50 0.07 -3.89
N TRP A 113 -6.79 1.36 -3.65
CA TRP A 113 -7.71 2.14 -4.47
C TRP A 113 -7.25 2.29 -5.92
N TRP A 114 -5.96 2.59 -6.11
CA TRP A 114 -5.36 2.67 -7.44
C TRP A 114 -5.45 1.34 -8.19
N MET A 115 -5.14 0.22 -7.54
CA MET A 115 -5.29 -1.11 -8.12
C MET A 115 -6.74 -1.44 -8.47
N ALA A 116 -7.69 -1.13 -7.58
CA ALA A 116 -9.11 -1.30 -7.86
C ALA A 116 -9.56 -0.49 -9.09
N THR A 117 -9.03 0.74 -9.23
CA THR A 117 -9.28 1.59 -10.40
C THR A 117 -8.71 0.97 -11.68
N LEU A 118 -7.47 0.47 -11.64
CA LEU A 118 -6.86 -0.22 -12.79
C LEU A 118 -7.65 -1.47 -13.21
N ILE A 119 -8.08 -2.28 -12.24
CA ILE A 119 -8.88 -3.48 -12.50
C ILE A 119 -10.21 -3.09 -13.15
N TYR A 120 -10.89 -2.08 -12.59
CA TYR A 120 -12.15 -1.59 -13.12
C TYR A 120 -11.99 -1.06 -14.55
N ASP A 121 -11.07 -0.12 -14.76
CA ASP A 121 -10.85 0.52 -16.07
C ASP A 121 -10.41 -0.52 -17.12
N TYR A 122 -9.57 -1.50 -16.75
CA TYR A 122 -9.20 -2.60 -17.64
C TYR A 122 -10.40 -3.47 -18.01
N ALA A 123 -11.20 -3.91 -17.04
CA ALA A 123 -12.38 -4.73 -17.28
C ALA A 123 -13.37 -4.01 -18.22
N THR A 124 -13.68 -2.75 -17.94
CA THR A 124 -14.57 -1.93 -18.75
C THR A 124 -14.02 -1.73 -20.17
N SER A 125 -12.71 -1.47 -20.33
CA SER A 125 -12.09 -1.31 -21.65
C SER A 125 -12.18 -2.56 -22.54
N ARG A 126 -12.30 -3.74 -21.92
CA ARG A 126 -12.45 -5.04 -22.61
C ARG A 126 -13.90 -5.45 -22.79
N GLY A 127 -14.86 -4.59 -22.41
CA GLY A 127 -16.28 -4.86 -22.49
C GLY A 127 -16.80 -5.81 -21.40
N TYR A 128 -15.99 -6.13 -20.38
CA TYR A 128 -16.45 -6.92 -19.24
C TYR A 128 -17.30 -6.07 -18.31
N HIS A 129 -18.45 -6.62 -17.89
CA HIS A 129 -19.35 -5.97 -16.96
C HIS A 129 -19.05 -6.44 -15.53
N VAL A 130 -18.60 -5.52 -14.67
CA VAL A 130 -18.34 -5.84 -13.25
C VAL A 130 -19.68 -5.99 -12.52
N PRO A 131 -19.89 -7.04 -11.71
CA PRO A 131 -21.15 -7.25 -11.01
C PRO A 131 -21.64 -6.00 -10.27
N PHE A 132 -22.92 -5.67 -10.48
CA PHE A 132 -23.60 -4.53 -9.88
C PHE A 132 -23.07 -3.13 -10.26
N GLN A 133 -22.21 -3.00 -11.28
CA GLN A 133 -21.64 -1.70 -11.65
C GLN A 133 -22.69 -0.66 -12.03
N ASP A 134 -23.79 -1.04 -12.70
CA ASP A 134 -24.85 -0.10 -13.08
C ASP A 134 -25.57 0.47 -11.84
N LYS A 135 -25.66 -0.34 -10.77
CA LYS A 135 -26.28 0.06 -9.52
C LYS A 135 -25.35 0.89 -8.65
N LEU A 136 -24.05 0.61 -8.66
CA LEU A 136 -23.06 1.27 -7.81
C LEU A 136 -22.45 2.54 -8.46
N GLY A 137 -22.45 2.61 -9.79
CA GLY A 137 -21.65 3.57 -10.54
C GLY A 137 -20.14 3.35 -10.35
N ARG A 138 -19.33 4.03 -11.17
CA ARG A 138 -17.86 3.85 -11.22
C ARG A 138 -17.20 3.89 -9.84
N TYR A 139 -17.37 4.98 -9.09
CA TYR A 139 -16.69 5.13 -7.79
C TYR A 139 -17.23 4.19 -6.72
N GLY A 140 -18.50 3.80 -6.78
CA GLY A 140 -19.07 2.78 -5.90
C GLY A 140 -18.47 1.40 -6.17
N THR A 141 -18.33 1.03 -7.44
CA THR A 141 -17.68 -0.23 -7.85
C THR A 141 -16.21 -0.24 -7.45
N ILE A 142 -15.46 0.85 -7.68
CA ILE A 142 -14.06 0.97 -7.25
C ILE A 142 -13.96 0.86 -5.71
N ALA A 143 -14.88 1.46 -4.95
CA ALA A 143 -14.89 1.34 -3.49
C ALA A 143 -15.10 -0.11 -3.04
N VAL A 144 -16.03 -0.84 -3.65
CA VAL A 144 -16.27 -2.26 -3.37
C VAL A 144 -15.05 -3.11 -3.74
N LEU A 145 -14.43 -2.88 -4.89
CA LEU A 145 -13.20 -3.58 -5.29
C LEU A 145 -12.05 -3.28 -4.33
N THR A 146 -11.90 -2.04 -3.90
CA THR A 146 -10.90 -1.64 -2.89
C THR A 146 -11.16 -2.38 -1.59
N PHE A 147 -12.43 -2.46 -1.16
CA PHE A 147 -12.84 -3.21 0.02
C PHE A 147 -12.46 -4.70 -0.06
N ILE A 148 -12.66 -5.32 -1.23
CA ILE A 148 -12.26 -6.71 -1.48
C ILE A 148 -10.73 -6.86 -1.40
N ILE A 149 -9.96 -5.93 -1.99
CA ILE A 149 -8.50 -5.94 -1.94
C ILE A 149 -8.02 -5.86 -0.49
N ILE A 150 -8.53 -4.91 0.31
CA ILE A 150 -8.08 -4.74 1.71
C ILE A 150 -8.46 -5.95 2.59
N LEU A 151 -9.52 -6.67 2.25
CA LEU A 151 -9.93 -7.90 2.96
C LEU A 151 -9.12 -9.14 2.55
N SER A 152 -8.42 -9.08 1.42
CA SER A 152 -7.54 -10.18 1.00
C SER A 152 -6.49 -10.47 2.09
N GLY A 153 -6.13 -11.74 2.27
CA GLY A 153 -5.15 -12.16 3.28
C GLY A 153 -3.86 -11.31 3.28
N PRO A 154 -3.22 -11.07 2.10
CA PRO A 154 -2.01 -10.26 2.01
C PRO A 154 -2.20 -8.82 2.48
N TRP A 155 -3.28 -8.14 2.05
CA TRP A 155 -3.50 -6.74 2.37
C TRP A 155 -3.96 -6.56 3.81
N ARG A 156 -4.88 -7.40 4.29
CA ARG A 156 -5.35 -7.38 5.68
C ARG A 156 -4.20 -7.56 6.66
N ARG A 157 -3.32 -8.54 6.41
CA ARG A 157 -2.13 -8.74 7.24
C ARG A 157 -1.11 -7.62 7.06
N GLY A 158 -1.00 -7.08 5.85
CA GLY A 158 -0.20 -5.90 5.53
C GLY A 158 -0.59 -4.68 6.34
N LEU A 159 -1.88 -4.35 6.40
CA LEU A 159 -2.41 -3.22 7.17
C LEU A 159 -2.20 -3.41 8.67
N ALA A 160 -2.49 -4.60 9.21
CA ALA A 160 -2.29 -4.89 10.63
C ALA A 160 -0.83 -4.68 11.10
N LEU A 161 0.13 -4.98 10.22
CA LEU A 161 1.55 -4.80 10.45
C LEU A 161 2.10 -3.45 9.95
N VAL A 162 1.28 -2.66 9.25
CA VAL A 162 1.67 -1.42 8.56
C VAL A 162 2.86 -1.64 7.62
N GLN A 163 2.76 -2.65 6.75
CA GLN A 163 3.87 -3.08 5.90
C GLN A 163 4.19 -2.11 4.76
N VAL A 164 5.47 -2.11 4.37
CA VAL A 164 5.99 -1.40 3.20
C VAL A 164 5.64 -2.08 1.85
N ASN A 165 5.08 -3.29 1.87
CA ASN A 165 4.79 -4.07 0.66
C ASN A 165 3.99 -3.33 -0.44
N PRO A 166 3.00 -2.47 -0.13
CA PRO A 166 2.31 -1.70 -1.17
C PRO A 166 3.23 -0.77 -1.96
N ILE A 167 4.24 -0.18 -1.31
CA ILE A 167 5.27 0.66 -1.96
C ILE A 167 6.15 -0.22 -2.86
N ILE A 168 6.57 -1.39 -2.35
CA ILE A 168 7.32 -2.39 -3.12
C ILE A 168 6.53 -2.81 -4.37
N LEU A 169 5.23 -3.06 -4.23
CA LEU A 169 4.37 -3.43 -5.34
C LEU A 169 4.36 -2.35 -6.42
N ILE A 170 4.24 -1.07 -6.04
CA ILE A 170 4.34 0.04 -7.00
C ILE A 170 5.69 0.03 -7.72
N LEU A 171 6.79 -0.10 -6.99
CA LEU A 171 8.14 -0.10 -7.59
C LEU A 171 8.29 -1.21 -8.63
N VAL A 172 7.85 -2.42 -8.29
CA VAL A 172 7.92 -3.59 -9.18
C VAL A 172 7.02 -3.40 -10.40
N LEU A 173 5.76 -2.99 -10.22
CA LEU A 173 4.84 -2.74 -11.33
C LEU A 173 5.33 -1.60 -12.23
N ALA A 174 5.84 -0.52 -11.66
CA ALA A 174 6.40 0.59 -12.41
C ALA A 174 7.61 0.17 -13.25
N ASP A 175 8.44 -0.75 -12.76
CA ASP A 175 9.58 -1.27 -13.50
C ASP A 175 9.16 -2.12 -14.71
N PHE A 176 8.12 -2.94 -14.55
CA PHE A 176 7.60 -3.79 -15.61
C PHE A 176 6.82 -3.02 -16.67
N LEU A 177 6.00 -2.06 -16.25
CA LEU A 177 5.06 -1.37 -17.13
C LEU A 177 5.72 -0.19 -17.88
N ARG A 178 6.85 0.34 -17.38
CA ARG A 178 7.52 1.45 -18.05
C ARG A 178 8.28 1.00 -19.30
N PRO A 179 8.30 1.81 -20.37
CA PRO A 179 9.25 1.63 -21.45
C PRO A 179 10.70 1.78 -20.95
N ALA A 180 11.60 0.91 -21.42
CA ALA A 180 13.03 1.03 -21.12
C ALA A 180 13.59 2.28 -21.82
N LYS A 181 13.81 3.35 -21.07
CA LYS A 181 14.39 4.61 -21.57
C LYS A 181 15.67 4.92 -20.79
N ARG A 182 15.70 6.04 -20.07
CA ARG A 182 16.89 6.52 -19.34
C ARG A 182 17.20 5.69 -18.09
N ILE A 183 16.18 5.15 -17.43
CA ILE A 183 16.38 4.27 -16.28
C ILE A 183 16.26 2.82 -16.78
N PRO A 184 17.29 1.99 -16.61
CA PRO A 184 17.28 0.62 -17.12
C PRO A 184 16.21 -0.22 -16.42
N ARG A 185 15.69 -1.23 -17.12
CA ARG A 185 14.85 -2.26 -16.48
C ARG A 185 15.65 -2.93 -15.36
N GLY A 186 14.96 -3.34 -14.30
CA GLY A 186 15.55 -3.90 -13.09
C GLY A 186 15.92 -2.85 -12.05
N ALA A 187 16.01 -1.55 -12.38
CA ALA A 187 16.46 -0.54 -11.42
C ALA A 187 15.48 -0.36 -10.25
N LEU A 188 14.17 -0.28 -10.52
CA LEU A 188 13.19 -0.11 -9.44
C LEU A 188 13.00 -1.42 -8.66
N ILE A 189 13.16 -2.57 -9.31
CA ILE A 189 13.22 -3.88 -8.63
C ILE A 189 14.45 -3.97 -7.72
N GLY A 190 15.60 -3.44 -8.15
CA GLY A 190 16.81 -3.33 -7.33
C GLY A 190 16.59 -2.47 -6.08
N ILE A 191 15.94 -1.30 -6.23
CA ILE A 191 15.53 -0.45 -5.11
C ILE A 191 14.59 -1.21 -4.17
N ALA A 192 13.58 -1.89 -4.73
CA ALA A 192 12.65 -2.72 -3.94
C ALA A 192 13.39 -3.84 -3.19
N GLY A 193 14.38 -4.46 -3.84
CA GLY A 193 15.26 -5.48 -3.27
C GLY A 193 16.12 -4.95 -2.12
N GLY A 194 16.55 -3.69 -2.20
CA GLY A 194 17.23 -2.98 -1.11
C GLY A 194 16.30 -2.66 0.06
N ILE A 195 15.00 -2.54 -0.15
CA ILE A 195 14.02 -2.34 0.93
C ILE A 195 13.68 -3.68 1.61
N LYS A 196 13.44 -4.71 0.81
CA LYS A 196 13.07 -6.05 1.26
C LYS A 196 13.57 -7.06 0.23
N LEU A 197 14.16 -8.16 0.68
CA LEU A 197 14.76 -9.13 -0.25
C LEU A 197 13.73 -9.89 -1.10
N THR A 198 12.46 -9.97 -0.67
CA THR A 198 11.41 -10.73 -1.37
C THR A 198 11.29 -10.38 -2.88
N PRO A 199 11.25 -9.10 -3.29
CA PRO A 199 11.37 -8.68 -4.69
C PRO A 199 12.49 -9.31 -5.52
N LEU A 200 13.67 -9.54 -4.94
CA LEU A 200 14.81 -10.09 -5.69
C LEU A 200 14.56 -11.53 -6.15
N ALA A 201 13.68 -12.28 -5.48
CA ALA A 201 13.25 -13.59 -5.96
C ALA A 201 12.55 -13.51 -7.33
N PHE A 202 11.83 -12.42 -7.62
CA PHE A 202 11.21 -12.21 -8.93
C PHE A 202 12.23 -11.76 -9.99
N GLY A 203 13.30 -11.07 -9.59
CA GLY A 203 14.39 -10.67 -10.48
C GLY A 203 15.33 -11.82 -10.88
N LEU A 204 15.44 -12.88 -10.06
CA LEU A 204 16.26 -14.06 -10.35
C LEU A 204 15.64 -15.04 -11.36
N ILE A 205 14.33 -14.92 -11.63
CA ILE A 205 13.58 -15.83 -12.52
C ILE A 205 13.34 -15.20 -13.91
N LEU A 206 13.72 -13.94 -14.11
CA LEU A 206 13.57 -13.19 -15.37
C LEU A 206 14.90 -13.07 -16.12
#